data_AF-A0A7C2GA89-F1
#
_entry.id   AF-A0A7C2GA89-F1
#
_cell.length_a   1.000
_cell.length_b   1.000
_cell.length_c   1.000
_cell.angle_alpha   90.00
_cell.angle_beta   90.00
_cell.angle_gamma   90.00
#
_symmetry.space_group_name_H-M   'P 1'
#
loop_
_entity.id
_entity.type
_entity.pdbx_description
1 polymer ?
#
loop_
_entity_poly.entity_id
_entity_poly.type
_entity_poly.pdbx_seq_one_letter_code
_entity_poly.pdbx_strand_id
1 'polypeptide(L)' 'MAKDTLTVIDNRTGESYEVGIEGGAVRAVEFRRVKVGEGDWGLLV' A
#
# COMPACT_ATOMS: atom_id res chain seq x y z
N MET A 1 11.90 -18.01 3.87
CA MET A 1 12.46 -16.67 4.15
C MET A 1 11.30 -15.71 4.35
N ALA A 2 11.43 -14.71 5.23
CA ALA A 2 10.41 -13.67 5.35
C ALA A 2 10.32 -12.90 4.03
N LYS A 3 9.10 -12.51 3.62
CA LYS A 3 8.92 -11.63 2.44
C LYS A 3 9.45 -10.24 2.78
N ASP A 4 10.17 -9.61 1.86
CA ASP A 4 10.68 -8.24 2.01
C ASP A 4 9.59 -7.22 1.62
N THR A 5 8.52 -7.21 2.41
CA THR A 5 7.30 -6.46 2.12
C THR A 5 6.75 -5.83 3.39
N LEU A 6 6.16 -4.65 3.26
CA LEU A 6 5.30 -4.04 4.27
C LEU A 6 3.85 -4.43 3.99
N THR A 7 3.15 -4.94 5.02
CA THR A 7 1.70 -5.15 4.95
C THR A 7 0.97 -3.88 5.37
N VAL A 8 0.10 -3.38 4.50
CA VAL A 8 -0.76 -2.24 4.75
C VAL A 8 -2.19 -2.72 4.87
N ILE A 9 -2.86 -2.41 5.99
CA ILE A 9 -4.29 -2.70 6.19
C ILE A 9 -5.02 -1.36 6.17
N ASP A 10 -5.90 -1.17 5.19
CA ASP A 10 -6.77 0.00 5.15
C ASP A 10 -8.05 -0.27 5.96
N ASN A 11 -8.12 0.27 7.17
CA ASN A 11 -9.28 0.09 8.04
C ASN A 11 -10.57 0.74 7.51
N ARG A 12 -10.48 1.61 6.49
CA ARG A 12 -11.67 2.22 5.86
C ARG A 12 -12.43 1.22 4.99
N THR A 13 -11.70 0.29 4.37
CA THR A 13 -12.24 -0.71 3.44
C THR A 13 -12.10 -2.15 3.96
N GLY A 14 -11.23 -2.38 4.93
CA GLY A 14 -10.84 -3.71 5.41
C GLY A 14 -9.87 -4.44 4.48
N GLU A 15 -9.40 -3.80 3.40
CA GLU A 15 -8.49 -4.42 2.44
C GLU A 15 -7.05 -4.45 2.95
N SER A 16 -6.32 -5.49 2.55
CA SER A 16 -4.91 -5.69 2.87
C SER A 16 -4.07 -5.69 1.61
N TYR A 17 -2.96 -4.97 1.65
CA TYR A 17 -2.03 -4.81 0.54
C TYR A 17 -0.61 -5.18 1.00
N GLU A 18 0.12 -5.89 0.15
CA GLU A 18 1.58 -6.08 0.32
C GLU A 18 2.30 -5.07 -0.60
N VAL A 19 3.18 -4.25 -0.02
CA VAL A 19 4.05 -3.34 -0.78
C VAL A 19 5.50 -3.75 -0.60
N GLY A 20 6.25 -3.80 -1.70
CA GLY A 20 7.66 -4.22 -1.69
C GLY A 20 8.54 -3.21 -0.94
N ILE A 21 9.49 -3.72 -0.17
CA ILE A 21 10.58 -2.94 0.40
C ILE A 21 11.79 -3.12 -0.51
N GLU A 22 12.30 -2.03 -1.05
CA GLU A 22 13.46 -2.00 -1.95
C GLU A 22 14.49 -1.04 -1.35
N GLY A 23 15.67 -1.56 -0.97
CA GLY A 23 16.74 -0.75 -0.39
C GLY A 23 16.37 -0.06 0.94
N GLY A 24 15.47 -0.66 1.73
CA GLY A 24 14.97 -0.08 2.98
C GLY A 24 13.91 1.01 2.81
N ALA A 25 13.36 1.17 1.60
CA ALA A 25 12.32 2.14 1.30
C ALA A 25 11.13 1.49 0.56
N VAL A 26 9.96 2.13 0.65
CA VAL A 26 8.78 1.78 -0.15
C VAL A 26 8.55 2.88 -1.17
N ARG A 27 8.22 2.52 -2.41
CA ARG A 27 7.85 3.51 -3.43
C ARG A 27 6.49 4.13 -3.09
N ALA A 28 6.45 5.45 -2.95
CA ALA A 28 5.23 6.22 -2.67
C ALA A 28 4.06 5.89 -3.62
N VAL A 29 4.37 5.58 -4.89
CA VAL A 29 3.36 5.27 -5.91
C VAL A 29 2.54 4.01 -5.59
N GLU A 30 3.07 3.08 -4.79
CA GLU A 30 2.36 1.86 -4.39
C GLU A 30 1.14 2.20 -3.51
N PHE A 31 1.21 3.28 -2.71
CA PHE A 31 0.09 3.70 -1.86
C PHE A 31 -1.11 4.24 -2.64
N ARG A 32 -0.95 4.62 -3.92
CA ARG A 32 -2.07 4.97 -4.80
C ARG A 32 -3.01 3.79 -5.10
N ARG A 33 -2.57 2.55 -4.83
CA ARG A 33 -3.41 1.35 -4.95
C ARG A 33 -4.43 1.23 -3.80
N VAL A 34 -4.16 1.89 -2.68
CA VAL A 34 -5.02 1.89 -1.49
C VAL A 34 -6.12 2.94 -1.68
N LYS A 35 -7.31 2.51 -2.12
CA LYS A 35 -8.40 3.38 -2.55
C LYS A 35 -9.71 3.00 -1.88
N VAL A 36 -10.56 3.99 -1.61
CA VAL A 36 -11.92 3.75 -1.10
C VAL A 36 -12.93 3.51 -2.24
N GLY A 37 -12.64 3.95 -3.47
CA GLY A 37 -13.51 3.74 -4.64
C GLY A 37 -12.91 4.16 -5.98
N GLU A 38 -13.64 3.94 -7.09
CA GLU A 38 -13.14 4.12 -8.47
C GLU A 38 -12.69 5.55 -8.84
N GLY A 39 -13.18 6.58 -8.12
CA GLY A 39 -12.76 7.98 -8.31
C GLY A 39 -11.63 8.44 -7.38
N ASP A 40 -11.13 7.57 -6.51
CA ASP A 40 -10.12 7.91 -5.51
C ASP A 40 -8.71 7.90 -6.13
N TRP A 41 -7.92 8.89 -5.77
CA TRP A 41 -6.49 8.99 -6.11
C TRP A 41 -5.63 8.02 -5.29
N GLY A 42 -6.22 7.43 -4.25
CA GLY A 42 -5.59 6.56 -3.28
C GLY A 42 -4.89 7.35 -2.18
N LEU A 43 -4.09 6.66 -1.37
CA LEU A 43 -3.30 7.33 -0.33
C LEU A 43 -2.19 8.17 -0.97
N LEU A 44 -2.12 9.44 -0.56
CA LEU A 44 -1.11 10.40 -0.97
C LEU A 44 -0.08 10.54 0.15
N VAL A 45 1.20 10.38 -0.19
CA VAL A 45 2.35 10.40 0.73
C VAL A 45 3.54 11.11 0.10
#